data_AF-A0A031I524-F1
#
_entry.id   AF-A0A031I524-F1
#
_cell.length_a   1.000
_cell.length_b   1.000
_cell.length_c   1.000
_cell.angle_alpha   90.00
_cell.angle_beta   90.00
_cell.angle_gamma   90.00
#
_symmetry.space_group_name_H-M   'P 1'
#
loop_
_entity.id
_entity.type
_entity.pdbx_description
1 polymer ?
#
loop_
_entity_poly.entity_id
_entity_poly.type
_entity_poly.pdbx_seq_one_letter_code
_entity_poly.pdbx_strand_id
1 'polypeptide(L)' 'MTDLTPIESEFATTEEAEAYDAWFRAKVERAMASKAPKIPHDQVMAEARRIIDRHRAK' A
#
# COMPACT_ATOMS: atom_id res chain seq x y z
N MET A 1 -16.14 -9.69 -17.85
CA MET A 1 -15.86 -8.60 -16.90
C MET A 1 -17.20 -8.18 -16.34
N THR A 2 -17.45 -8.41 -15.06
CA THR A 2 -18.65 -7.92 -14.37
C THR A 2 -18.33 -6.52 -13.87
N ASP A 3 -19.10 -5.53 -14.34
CA ASP A 3 -19.00 -4.15 -13.88
C ASP A 3 -19.52 -4.05 -12.44
N LEU A 4 -18.79 -3.34 -11.59
CA LEU A 4 -19.12 -3.11 -10.19
C LEU A 4 -19.57 -1.66 -10.01
N THR A 5 -20.59 -1.44 -9.21
CA THR A 5 -21.01 -0.07 -8.88
C THR A 5 -20.07 0.54 -7.83
N PRO A 6 -19.94 1.88 -7.77
CA PRO A 6 -19.08 2.54 -6.79
C PRO A 6 -19.44 2.29 -5.32
N ILE A 7 -20.67 1.79 -5.03
CA ILE A 7 -21.09 1.43 -3.67
C ILE A 7 -20.56 0.04 -3.28
N GLU A 8 -20.44 -0.87 -4.26
CA GLU A 8 -20.00 -2.25 -4.04
C GLU A 8 -18.47 -2.35 -3.96
N SER A 9 -17.76 -1.53 -4.74
CA SER A 9 -16.31 -1.59 -4.85
C SER A 9 -15.71 -0.26 -5.31
N GLU A 10 -14.48 0.02 -4.88
CA GLU A 10 -13.66 1.08 -5.46
C GLU A 10 -13.14 0.77 -6.88
N PHE A 11 -13.19 -0.51 -7.30
CA PHE A 11 -12.79 -0.94 -8.64
C PHE A 11 -13.99 -0.95 -9.58
N ALA A 12 -13.77 -0.55 -10.84
CA ALA A 12 -14.83 -0.52 -11.84
C ALA A 12 -15.30 -1.93 -12.23
N THR A 13 -14.43 -2.93 -12.06
CA THR A 13 -14.70 -4.30 -12.50
C THR A 13 -14.18 -5.34 -11.53
N THR A 14 -14.78 -6.53 -11.61
CA THR A 14 -14.33 -7.68 -10.80
C THR A 14 -12.91 -8.13 -11.15
N GLU A 15 -12.51 -8.06 -12.42
CA GLU A 15 -11.16 -8.46 -12.84
C GLU A 15 -10.08 -7.52 -12.27
N GLU A 16 -10.33 -6.21 -12.25
CA GLU A 16 -9.42 -5.24 -11.61
C GLU A 16 -9.30 -5.48 -10.11
N ALA A 17 -10.43 -5.77 -9.44
CA ALA A 17 -10.46 -6.06 -8.02
C ALA A 17 -9.68 -7.34 -7.68
N GLU A 18 -9.84 -8.41 -8.47
CA GLU A 18 -9.12 -9.66 -8.30
C GLU A 18 -7.61 -9.49 -8.56
N ALA A 19 -7.24 -8.73 -9.59
CA ALA A 19 -5.84 -8.41 -9.87
C ALA A 19 -5.19 -7.63 -8.72
N TYR A 20 -5.91 -6.66 -8.14
CA TYR A 20 -5.44 -5.92 -6.97
C TYR A 20 -5.31 -6.82 -5.74
N ASP A 21 -6.31 -7.65 -5.45
CA ASP A 21 -6.29 -8.58 -4.31
C ASP A 21 -5.10 -9.55 -4.40
N ALA A 22 -4.87 -10.14 -5.57
CA ALA A 22 -3.73 -11.03 -5.81
C ALA A 22 -2.38 -10.33 -5.56
N TRP A 23 -2.20 -9.12 -6.09
CA TRP A 23 -1.00 -8.32 -5.86
C TRP A 23 -0.85 -7.92 -4.38
N PHE A 24 -1.93 -7.50 -3.74
CA PHE A 24 -1.91 -7.02 -2.36
C PHE A 24 -1.58 -8.15 -1.39
N ARG A 25 -2.16 -9.33 -1.55
CA ARG A 25 -1.79 -10.54 -0.79
C ARG A 25 -0.31 -10.87 -0.96
N ALA A 26 0.20 -10.89 -2.19
CA ALA A 26 1.62 -11.14 -2.43
C ALA A 26 2.53 -10.09 -1.75
N LYS A 27 2.11 -8.82 -1.72
CA LYS A 27 2.82 -7.74 -1.00
C LYS A 27 2.82 -7.96 0.51
N VAL A 28 1.68 -8.34 1.09
CA VAL A 28 1.54 -8.64 2.52
C VAL A 28 2.39 -9.84 2.92
N GLU A 29 2.35 -10.93 2.16
CA GLU A 29 3.18 -12.11 2.41
C GLU A 29 4.67 -11.78 2.42
N ARG A 30 5.13 -10.97 1.46
CA ARG A 30 6.53 -10.48 1.45
C ARG A 30 6.87 -9.64 2.66
N ALA A 31 5.95 -8.81 3.15
CA ALA A 31 6.16 -8.00 4.34
C ALA A 31 6.20 -8.87 5.61
N MET A 32 5.31 -9.86 5.72
CA MET A 32 5.26 -10.81 6.84
C MET A 32 6.49 -11.71 6.89
N ALA A 33 7.03 -12.13 5.74
CA ALA A 33 8.26 -12.92 5.64
C ALA A 33 9.54 -12.10 5.87
N SER A 34 9.45 -10.77 5.95
CA SER A 34 10.61 -9.90 6.16
C SER A 34 11.25 -10.14 7.52
N LYS A 35 12.58 -10.30 7.52
CA LYS A 35 13.40 -10.38 8.76
C LYS A 35 13.87 -9.02 9.24
N ALA A 36 13.47 -7.93 8.58
CA ALA A 36 13.83 -6.60 9.00
C ALA A 36 13.26 -6.30 10.40
N PRO A 37 14.01 -5.59 11.26
CA PRO A 37 13.50 -5.20 12.56
C PRO A 37 12.29 -4.28 12.41
N LYS A 38 11.31 -4.43 13.31
CA LYS A 38 10.22 -3.45 13.44
C LYS A 38 10.81 -2.14 13.99
N ILE A 39 10.26 -1.02 13.54
CA ILE A 39 10.66 0.31 14.00
C ILE A 39 9.52 0.97 14.78
N PRO A 40 9.82 1.80 15.81
CA PRO A 40 8.82 2.56 16.54
C PRO A 40 8.08 3.56 15.63
N HIS A 41 6.86 3.93 16.01
CA HIS A 41 6.06 4.92 15.28
C HIS A 41 6.80 6.24 15.06
N ASP A 42 7.47 6.76 16.10
CA ASP A 42 8.20 8.03 16.02
C ASP A 42 9.31 8.00 14.97
N GLN A 43 9.97 6.85 14.82
CA GLN A 43 10.98 6.67 13.79
C GLN A 43 10.35 6.72 12.39
N VAL A 44 9.20 6.05 12.16
CA VAL A 44 8.48 6.13 10.88
C VAL A 44 8.16 7.58 10.53
N MET A 45 7.65 8.35 11.49
CA MET A 45 7.28 9.76 11.28
C MET A 45 8.49 10.64 11.00
N ALA A 46 9.61 10.43 11.69
CA ALA A 46 10.85 11.14 11.43
C ALA A 46 11.41 10.86 10.03
N GLU A 47 11.37 9.59 9.59
CA GLU A 47 11.79 9.20 8.26
C GLU A 47 10.90 9.81 7.16
N ALA A 48 9.58 9.79 7.35
CA ALA A 48 8.62 10.39 6.41
C ALA A 48 8.82 11.91 6.30
N ARG A 49 9.02 12.61 7.42
CA ARG A 49 9.28 14.06 7.44
C ARG A 49 10.52 14.42 6.63
N ARG A 50 11.61 13.67 6.83
CA ARG A 50 12.88 13.87 6.10
C ARG A 50 12.72 13.70 4.59
N ILE A 51 11.86 12.79 4.13
CA ILE A 51 11.56 12.64 2.69
C ILE A 51 10.82 13.89 2.19
N ILE A 52 9.78 14.34 2.89
CA ILE A 52 9.00 15.52 2.53
C ILE A 52 9.89 16.77 2.44
N ASP A 53 10.73 17.00 3.45
CA ASP A 53 11.59 18.19 3.51
C ASP A 53 12.63 18.21 2.39
N ARG A 54 13.16 17.04 2.01
CA ARG A 54 14.05 16.89 0.84
C ARG A 54 13.38 17.34 -0.46
N HIS A 55 12.08 17.10 -0.60
CA HIS A 55 11.32 17.49 -1.80
C HIS A 55 10.85 18.95 -1.77
N ARG A 56 10.71 19.56 -0.58
CA ARG A 56 10.37 20.99 -0.43
C ARG A 56 11.55 21.93 -0.63
N ALA A 57 12.77 21.46 -0.36
CA ALA A 57 14.00 22.22 -0.55
C ALA A 57 14.50 22.22 -2.01
N LYS A 58 13.70 21.65 -2.94
CA LYS A 58 13.90 21.70 -4.38
C LYS A 58 12.88 22.65 -4.99
#